data_AF-M5UGS5-F1
#
_entry.id   AF-M5UGS5-F1
#
_cell.length_a   1.000
_cell.length_b   1.000
_cell.length_c   1.000
_cell.angle_alpha   90.00
_cell.angle_beta   90.00
_cell.angle_gamma   90.00
#
_symmetry.space_group_name_H-M   'P 1'
#
loop_
_entity.id
_entity.type
_entity.pdbx_description
1 polymer ?
#
loop_
_entity_poly.entity_id
_entity_poly.type
_entity_poly.pdbx_seq_one_letter_code
_entity_poly.pdbx_strand_id
1 'polypeptide(L)'
;MNSLLIAAAILFMGIVAGTRSFASEIVKLPPLADVPTENREHALVVALITNDVSSEWQTRRGSSRSDRAIPQHCWCAQFAEKSIANLPSGFLHPSAPIYFQHWPLGLPAVLTGGKKSSEPGRAFVVITDGQYRVLELSVGVPDGDDLSRMIGDAEDTRMWIRQFPDHPKEFVEQIADRNRERVTRIWRLELERQLEVLATASDEAEQPFKDSPTLTEEIVVRLGPLADQLQNVYLKDVQMRFGLTEKSDLDRLVVLEQHSATRMPWASTIGPFVAGADLRKLYVDLTEIIWSRSAMQIAVPGELAGEPDVVADWVSQQDAQAAFTFELTPPLLSRRGGAQRIPVSEVARRHRLGWDDLDAEIEELPILRVSNRDLAKWLIRGQRRPVDISRPSHARHLFFRSAADHPYPIRDGEAPGPTITMIRKVQR
;
A
#
# COMPACT_ATOMS: atom_id res chain seq x y z
N MET A 1 -53.36 3.16 -50.82
CA MET A 1 -53.70 4.45 -50.20
C MET A 1 -54.50 4.14 -48.93
N ASN A 2 -53.98 3.69 -47.79
CA ASN A 2 -52.70 3.84 -47.08
C ASN A 2 -52.18 5.27 -47.01
N SER A 3 -51.89 5.71 -45.79
CA SER A 3 -51.42 7.03 -45.36
C SER A 3 -52.53 7.99 -44.89
N LEU A 4 -53.08 7.74 -43.69
CA LEU A 4 -53.56 8.84 -42.81
C LEU A 4 -53.94 8.42 -41.36
N LEU A 5 -53.72 7.17 -40.95
CA LEU A 5 -54.06 6.69 -39.59
C LEU A 5 -52.86 6.15 -38.77
N ILE A 6 -51.64 6.56 -39.12
CA ILE A 6 -50.40 6.24 -38.36
C ILE A 6 -49.77 7.49 -37.72
N ALA A 7 -50.25 8.69 -38.05
CA ALA A 7 -49.65 9.95 -37.57
C ALA A 7 -50.05 10.36 -36.14
N ALA A 8 -51.07 9.74 -35.53
CA ALA A 8 -51.52 10.08 -34.17
C ALA A 8 -50.96 9.16 -33.07
N ALA A 9 -50.33 8.03 -33.42
CA ALA A 9 -49.67 7.15 -32.45
C ALA A 9 -48.17 7.47 -32.25
N ILE A 10 -47.58 8.30 -33.13
CA ILE A 10 -46.17 8.68 -33.07
C ILE A 10 -45.95 9.96 -32.23
N LEU A 11 -46.99 10.75 -31.96
CA LEU A 11 -46.87 11.97 -31.15
C LEU A 11 -47.06 11.77 -29.63
N PHE A 12 -47.45 10.58 -29.18
CA PHE A 12 -47.59 10.26 -27.73
C PHE A 12 -46.57 9.24 -27.20
N MET A 13 -45.74 8.66 -28.07
CA MET A 13 -44.51 7.93 -27.69
C MET A 13 -43.25 8.80 -27.71
N GLY A 14 -43.41 10.12 -27.89
CA GLY A 14 -42.31 11.10 -27.88
C GLY A 14 -42.03 11.77 -26.52
N ILE A 15 -42.73 11.39 -25.45
CA ILE A 15 -42.59 12.02 -24.11
C ILE A 15 -42.20 11.01 -22.99
N VAL A 16 -41.91 9.74 -23.34
CA VAL A 16 -41.39 8.74 -22.36
C VAL A 16 -40.09 8.09 -22.85
N ALA A 17 -39.23 8.88 -23.49
CA ALA A 17 -37.86 8.49 -23.85
C ALA A 17 -36.84 9.56 -23.42
N GLY A 18 -37.13 10.23 -22.31
CA GLY A 18 -36.28 11.28 -21.74
C GLY A 18 -35.85 10.96 -20.32
N THR A 19 -35.13 9.85 -20.08
CA THR A 19 -34.30 9.63 -18.87
C THR A 19 -33.35 8.42 -19.06
N ARG A 20 -32.59 8.36 -20.16
CA ARG A 20 -31.40 7.47 -20.23
C ARG A 20 -30.33 8.08 -21.12
N SER A 21 -29.65 9.11 -20.64
CA SER A 21 -28.39 9.58 -21.23
C SER A 21 -27.64 10.54 -20.31
N PHE A 22 -27.32 10.11 -19.09
CA PHE A 22 -26.20 10.64 -18.30
C PHE A 22 -25.67 9.50 -17.40
N ALA A 23 -25.38 8.34 -18.01
CA ALA A 23 -24.37 7.48 -17.42
C ALA A 23 -23.04 8.10 -17.88
N SER A 24 -22.56 9.11 -17.15
CA SER A 24 -21.17 9.54 -17.25
C SER A 24 -20.30 8.30 -17.13
N GLU A 25 -19.60 7.97 -18.20
CA GLU A 25 -18.73 6.81 -18.27
C GLU A 25 -17.71 6.90 -17.14
N ILE A 26 -17.66 5.88 -16.28
CA ILE A 26 -16.69 5.81 -15.18
C ILE A 26 -15.29 5.87 -15.79
N VAL A 27 -14.54 6.93 -15.50
CA VAL A 27 -13.22 7.12 -16.10
C VAL A 27 -12.19 6.33 -15.30
N LYS A 28 -11.70 5.23 -15.89
CA LYS A 28 -10.60 4.44 -15.33
C LYS A 28 -9.26 5.00 -15.80
N LEU A 29 -8.35 5.28 -14.86
CA LEU A 29 -6.98 5.69 -15.16
C LEU A 29 -5.98 4.61 -14.73
N PRO A 30 -4.82 4.51 -15.40
CA PRO A 30 -3.70 3.71 -14.89
C PRO A 30 -3.25 4.20 -13.51
N PRO A 31 -2.60 3.33 -12.71
CA PRO A 31 -1.99 3.74 -11.46
C PRO A 31 -1.03 4.92 -11.65
N LEU A 32 -1.08 5.90 -10.75
CA LEU A 32 -0.19 7.08 -10.73
C LEU A 32 -0.26 7.94 -12.00
N ALA A 33 -1.25 7.74 -12.87
CA ALA A 33 -1.39 8.55 -14.08
C ALA A 33 -1.73 9.99 -13.73
N ASP A 34 -1.20 10.94 -14.49
CA ASP A 34 -1.54 12.35 -14.29
C ASP A 34 -3.03 12.59 -14.55
N VAL A 35 -3.66 13.29 -13.62
CA VAL A 35 -5.02 13.79 -13.82
C VAL A 35 -4.98 14.92 -14.85
N PRO A 36 -5.87 14.91 -15.87
CA PRO A 36 -5.95 15.96 -16.88
C PRO A 36 -5.98 17.35 -16.25
N THR A 37 -5.15 18.26 -16.76
CA THR A 37 -4.94 19.60 -16.17
C THR A 37 -6.22 20.40 -16.06
N GLU A 38 -7.12 20.28 -17.05
CA GLU A 38 -8.42 20.96 -17.10
C GLU A 38 -9.33 20.62 -15.91
N ASN A 39 -9.18 19.42 -15.35
CA ASN A 39 -10.03 18.90 -14.28
C ASN A 39 -9.31 18.79 -12.93
N ARG A 40 -8.00 19.09 -12.88
CA ARG A 40 -7.12 18.73 -11.75
C ARG A 40 -7.58 19.32 -10.40
N GLU A 41 -8.14 20.53 -10.41
CA GLU A 41 -8.55 21.20 -9.17
C GLU A 41 -9.86 20.64 -8.58
N HIS A 42 -10.72 20.06 -9.43
CA HIS A 42 -12.07 19.61 -9.07
C HIS A 42 -12.23 18.09 -9.13
N ALA A 43 -11.24 17.38 -9.66
CA ALA A 43 -11.25 15.95 -9.74
C ALA A 43 -11.02 15.28 -8.37
N LEU A 44 -11.62 14.12 -8.21
CA LEU A 44 -11.26 13.15 -7.19
C LEU A 44 -10.62 11.93 -7.87
N VAL A 45 -9.67 11.30 -7.18
CA VAL A 45 -9.12 10.01 -7.58
C VAL A 45 -9.43 9.00 -6.49
N VAL A 46 -10.15 7.93 -6.85
CA VAL A 46 -10.42 6.78 -5.98
C VAL A 46 -9.41 5.70 -6.31
N ALA A 47 -8.40 5.54 -5.47
CA ALA A 47 -7.36 4.53 -5.61
C ALA A 47 -7.72 3.28 -4.79
N LEU A 48 -8.08 2.20 -5.49
CA LEU A 48 -8.23 0.86 -4.92
C LEU A 48 -6.87 0.16 -4.89
N ILE A 49 -6.27 0.06 -3.70
CA ILE A 49 -4.97 -0.54 -3.49
C ILE A 49 -5.16 -1.99 -3.03
N THR A 50 -4.49 -2.94 -3.69
CA THR A 50 -4.69 -4.38 -3.45
C THR A 50 -3.38 -5.14 -3.41
N ASN A 51 -3.36 -6.31 -2.77
CA ASN A 51 -2.22 -7.24 -2.80
C ASN A 51 -2.15 -8.09 -4.09
N ASP A 52 -2.84 -7.70 -5.16
CA ASP A 52 -2.68 -8.32 -6.48
C ASP A 52 -1.29 -8.01 -7.06
N VAL A 53 -0.77 -8.92 -7.88
CA VAL A 53 0.53 -8.73 -8.54
C VAL A 53 0.35 -7.98 -9.85
N SER A 54 1.03 -6.84 -9.99
CA SER A 54 1.03 -6.04 -11.23
C SER A 54 1.39 -6.90 -12.44
N SER A 55 0.70 -6.67 -13.56
CA SER A 55 0.90 -7.40 -14.81
C SER A 55 2.34 -7.31 -15.34
N GLU A 56 3.07 -6.25 -15.00
CA GLU A 56 4.48 -6.07 -15.37
C GLU A 56 5.40 -7.16 -14.81
N TRP A 57 5.04 -7.74 -13.66
CA TRP A 57 5.82 -8.79 -12.99
C TRP A 57 5.37 -10.20 -13.37
N GLN A 58 4.30 -10.32 -14.15
CA GLN A 58 3.83 -11.62 -14.63
C GLN A 58 4.74 -12.05 -15.79
N THR A 59 5.66 -12.97 -15.49
CA THR A 59 6.57 -13.53 -16.49
C THR A 59 5.77 -14.17 -17.63
N ARG A 60 5.92 -13.65 -18.86
CA ARG A 60 5.45 -14.27 -20.12
C ARG A 60 6.20 -15.59 -20.37
N ARG A 61 5.99 -16.63 -19.55
CA ARG A 61 6.37 -17.99 -19.93
C ARG A 61 5.29 -18.56 -20.86
N GLY A 62 5.45 -18.29 -22.17
CA GLY A 62 4.96 -19.22 -23.19
C GLY A 62 3.62 -18.95 -23.90
N SER A 63 3.06 -17.75 -23.92
CA SER A 63 1.89 -17.45 -24.78
C SER A 63 2.23 -16.45 -25.88
N SER A 64 2.90 -16.93 -26.92
CA SER A 64 2.80 -16.37 -28.27
C SER A 64 1.38 -16.66 -28.79
N ARG A 65 0.43 -15.78 -28.44
CA ARG A 65 -0.80 -15.49 -29.21
C ARG A 65 -1.65 -14.47 -28.44
N SER A 66 -1.88 -13.35 -29.11
CA SER A 66 -2.76 -12.22 -28.79
C SER A 66 -2.23 -11.21 -27.76
N ASP A 67 -1.85 -10.04 -28.27
CA ASP A 67 -2.00 -8.73 -27.64
C ASP A 67 -3.49 -8.44 -27.37
N ARG A 68 -4.12 -9.27 -26.54
CA ARG A 68 -5.37 -8.90 -25.90
C ARG A 68 -4.98 -8.35 -24.54
N ALA A 69 -5.23 -7.05 -24.36
CA ALA A 69 -5.13 -6.35 -23.09
C ALA A 69 -5.55 -7.30 -21.96
N ILE A 70 -4.60 -7.65 -21.08
CA ILE A 70 -4.90 -8.43 -19.88
C ILE A 70 -5.99 -7.64 -19.16
N PRO A 71 -7.20 -8.17 -18.99
CA PRO A 71 -8.22 -7.43 -18.30
C PRO A 71 -7.71 -7.21 -16.87
N GLN A 72 -7.68 -5.95 -16.44
CA GLN A 72 -7.30 -5.47 -15.12
C GLN A 72 -8.32 -5.97 -14.07
N HIS A 73 -8.43 -7.28 -13.89
CA HIS A 73 -9.30 -7.88 -12.90
C HIS A 73 -8.50 -8.11 -11.63
N CYS A 74 -8.72 -7.23 -10.65
CA CYS A 74 -8.32 -7.46 -9.26
C CYS A 74 -9.25 -8.49 -8.60
N TRP A 75 -8.79 -9.13 -7.52
CA TRP A 75 -9.58 -10.18 -6.86
C TRP A 75 -10.95 -9.69 -6.35
N CYS A 76 -11.05 -8.40 -6.04
CA CYS A 76 -12.26 -7.74 -5.56
C CYS A 76 -12.98 -6.88 -6.61
N ALA A 77 -12.67 -7.04 -7.91
CA ALA A 77 -13.18 -6.16 -8.97
C ALA A 77 -14.71 -6.08 -8.98
N GLN A 78 -15.40 -7.21 -8.84
CA GLN A 78 -16.87 -7.26 -8.85
C GLN A 78 -17.48 -6.47 -7.68
N PHE A 79 -16.86 -6.50 -6.51
CA PHE A 79 -17.33 -5.76 -5.35
C PHE A 79 -17.12 -4.26 -5.57
N ALA A 80 -15.94 -3.85 -6.03
CA ALA A 80 -15.66 -2.45 -6.33
C ALA A 80 -16.58 -1.90 -7.43
N GLU A 81 -16.78 -2.64 -8.52
CA GLU A 81 -17.68 -2.25 -9.61
C GLU A 81 -19.14 -2.11 -9.15
N LYS A 82 -19.59 -3.00 -8.27
CA LYS A 82 -20.91 -2.90 -7.65
C LYS A 82 -21.04 -1.66 -6.78
N SER A 83 -20.02 -1.34 -5.97
CA SER A 83 -20.02 -0.12 -5.14
C SER A 83 -20.08 1.14 -5.99
N ILE A 84 -19.32 1.19 -7.09
CA ILE A 84 -19.33 2.33 -8.02
C ILE A 84 -20.70 2.45 -8.72
N ALA A 85 -21.27 1.32 -9.17
CA ALA A 85 -22.57 1.32 -9.83
C ALA A 85 -23.72 1.80 -8.94
N ASN A 86 -23.55 1.69 -7.62
CA ASN A 86 -24.52 2.14 -6.63
C ASN A 86 -24.35 3.61 -6.23
N LEU A 87 -23.36 4.33 -6.75
CA LEU A 87 -23.18 5.75 -6.45
C LEU A 87 -24.37 6.57 -6.97
N PRO A 88 -24.89 7.52 -6.17
CA PRO A 88 -25.90 8.45 -6.64
C PRO A 88 -25.44 9.22 -7.87
N SER A 89 -26.32 9.40 -8.86
CA SER A 89 -26.00 10.06 -10.13
C SER A 89 -25.47 11.50 -9.98
N GLY A 90 -25.75 12.16 -8.84
CA GLY A 90 -25.27 13.51 -8.54
C GLY A 90 -23.76 13.60 -8.28
N PHE A 91 -23.07 12.49 -7.99
CA PHE A 91 -21.62 12.50 -7.74
C PHE A 91 -20.78 12.52 -9.02
N LEU A 92 -21.35 12.16 -10.17
CA LEU A 92 -20.60 12.02 -11.41
C LEU A 92 -20.83 13.22 -12.33
N HIS A 93 -20.29 14.38 -11.94
CA HIS A 93 -20.40 15.61 -12.71
C HIS A 93 -19.20 15.77 -13.67
N PRO A 94 -19.40 16.09 -14.97
CA PRO A 94 -18.31 16.24 -15.93
C PRO A 94 -17.24 17.29 -15.54
N SER A 95 -17.64 18.36 -14.82
CA SER A 95 -16.71 19.39 -14.34
C SER A 95 -16.01 19.06 -13.02
N ALA A 96 -16.39 17.95 -12.36
CA ALA A 96 -15.78 17.44 -11.14
C ALA A 96 -15.68 15.90 -11.24
N PRO A 97 -14.88 15.39 -12.20
CA PRO A 97 -14.86 13.97 -12.50
C PRO A 97 -14.23 13.15 -11.36
N ILE A 98 -14.76 11.94 -11.16
CA ILE A 98 -14.17 10.94 -10.27
C ILE A 98 -13.42 9.93 -11.13
N TYR A 99 -12.10 9.87 -10.97
CA TYR A 99 -11.24 8.90 -11.64
C TYR A 99 -11.01 7.68 -10.75
N PHE A 100 -11.15 6.49 -11.31
CA PHE A 100 -10.91 5.25 -10.59
C PHE A 100 -9.59 4.63 -11.02
N GLN A 101 -8.78 4.22 -10.04
CA GLN A 101 -7.51 3.55 -10.27
C GLN A 101 -7.43 2.27 -9.45
N HIS A 102 -6.76 1.25 -9.99
CA HIS A 102 -6.43 0.02 -9.28
C HIS A 102 -4.92 -0.08 -9.15
N TRP A 103 -4.41 -0.18 -7.92
CA TRP A 103 -2.98 -0.20 -7.59
C TRP A 103 -2.60 -1.59 -7.05
N PRO A 104 -2.02 -2.47 -7.89
CA PRO A 104 -1.61 -3.82 -7.51
C PRO A 104 -0.20 -3.83 -6.89
N LEU A 105 -0.12 -3.91 -5.56
CA LEU A 105 1.13 -3.83 -4.78
C LEU A 105 1.58 -5.19 -4.21
N GLY A 106 1.04 -6.29 -4.72
CA GLY A 106 1.42 -7.64 -4.34
C GLY A 106 2.84 -7.99 -4.77
N LEU A 107 3.56 -8.72 -3.90
CA LEU A 107 4.89 -9.24 -4.24
C LEU A 107 4.79 -10.31 -5.35
N PRO A 108 5.63 -10.24 -6.39
CA PRO A 108 5.60 -11.19 -7.48
C PRO A 108 6.13 -12.57 -7.09
N ALA A 109 5.86 -13.57 -7.94
CA ALA A 109 6.29 -14.96 -7.73
C ALA A 109 7.80 -15.09 -7.50
N VAL A 110 8.63 -14.26 -8.13
CA VAL A 110 10.08 -14.27 -7.96
C VAL A 110 10.54 -13.87 -6.55
N LEU A 111 9.71 -13.16 -5.79
CA LEU A 111 9.97 -12.75 -4.39
C LEU A 111 9.17 -13.57 -3.35
N THR A 112 8.35 -14.52 -3.81
CA THR A 112 7.53 -15.40 -2.97
C THR A 112 7.90 -16.87 -3.16
N GLY A 113 9.15 -17.13 -3.55
CA GLY A 113 9.67 -18.49 -3.74
C GLY A 113 9.00 -19.27 -4.88
N GLY A 114 8.43 -18.57 -5.87
CA GLY A 114 7.79 -19.15 -7.04
C GLY A 114 6.36 -19.65 -6.81
N LYS A 115 5.78 -19.40 -5.62
CA LYS A 115 4.43 -19.85 -5.27
C LYS A 115 3.40 -18.80 -5.69
N LYS A 116 2.22 -19.25 -6.14
CA LYS A 116 1.05 -18.37 -6.16
C LYS A 116 0.66 -18.07 -4.71
N SER A 117 0.40 -16.81 -4.39
CA SER A 117 -0.01 -16.42 -3.05
C SER A 117 -1.24 -17.23 -2.64
N SER A 118 -1.11 -18.03 -1.59
CA SER A 118 -2.23 -18.74 -0.94
C SER A 118 -2.91 -17.86 0.10
N GLU A 119 -2.50 -16.60 0.21
CA GLU A 119 -2.96 -15.69 1.26
C GLU A 119 -4.28 -15.04 0.87
N PRO A 120 -5.12 -14.69 1.85
CA PRO A 120 -6.35 -13.95 1.58
C PRO A 120 -6.06 -12.62 0.86
N GLY A 121 -6.99 -12.21 0.02
CA GLY A 121 -6.97 -10.91 -0.64
C GLY A 121 -6.99 -9.78 0.38
N ARG A 122 -6.22 -8.72 0.11
CA ARG A 122 -6.21 -7.48 0.90
C ARG A 122 -6.52 -6.32 -0.02
N ALA A 123 -7.30 -5.39 0.49
CA ALA A 123 -7.62 -4.16 -0.21
C ALA A 123 -7.78 -3.02 0.79
N PHE A 124 -7.52 -1.80 0.32
CA PHE A 124 -7.94 -0.58 0.97
C PHE A 124 -8.17 0.49 -0.11
N VAL A 125 -8.96 1.50 0.21
CA VAL A 125 -9.32 2.58 -0.69
C VAL A 125 -8.84 3.89 -0.11
N VAL A 126 -8.17 4.68 -0.95
CA VAL A 126 -7.82 6.08 -0.65
C VAL A 126 -8.53 6.97 -1.66
N ILE A 127 -9.16 8.03 -1.19
CA ILE A 127 -9.65 9.10 -2.05
C ILE A 127 -8.68 10.26 -1.95
N THR A 128 -8.24 10.77 -3.10
CA THR A 128 -7.38 11.95 -3.20
C THR A 128 -8.02 13.03 -4.06
N ASP A 129 -7.47 14.24 -4.01
CA ASP A 129 -7.74 15.23 -5.05
C ASP A 129 -6.92 14.93 -6.33
N GLY A 130 -7.07 15.77 -7.36
CA GLY A 130 -6.32 15.64 -8.61
C GLY A 130 -4.81 15.89 -8.49
N GLN A 131 -4.30 16.31 -7.32
CA GLN A 131 -2.88 16.45 -7.00
C GLN A 131 -2.34 15.25 -6.19
N TYR A 132 -3.15 14.22 -5.96
CA TYR A 132 -2.83 13.06 -5.12
C TYR A 132 -2.67 13.36 -3.62
N ARG A 133 -3.23 14.47 -3.13
CA ARG A 133 -3.31 14.72 -1.69
C ARG A 133 -4.39 13.85 -1.07
N VAL A 134 -4.06 13.08 -0.03
CA VAL A 134 -5.00 12.20 0.67
C VAL A 134 -6.15 13.00 1.27
N LEU A 135 -7.39 12.57 1.01
CA LEU A 135 -8.61 13.20 1.55
C LEU A 135 -9.35 12.27 2.50
N GLU A 136 -9.47 10.99 2.15
CA GLU A 136 -10.17 9.98 2.95
C GLU A 136 -9.52 8.60 2.74
N LEU A 137 -9.57 7.75 3.78
CA LEU A 137 -8.97 6.42 3.80
C LEU A 137 -9.95 5.41 4.40
N SER A 138 -10.08 4.25 3.77
CA SER A 138 -10.82 3.10 4.31
C SER A 138 -10.07 1.81 4.04
N VAL A 139 -10.05 0.89 5.01
CA VAL A 139 -9.42 -0.44 4.85
C VAL A 139 -10.48 -1.49 4.58
N GLY A 140 -10.29 -2.27 3.52
CA GLY A 140 -11.30 -3.15 2.95
C GLY A 140 -11.86 -2.57 1.65
N VAL A 141 -12.87 -3.26 1.11
CA VAL A 141 -13.61 -2.81 -0.07
C VAL A 141 -14.91 -2.16 0.42
N PRO A 142 -15.08 -0.83 0.25
CA PRO A 142 -16.32 -0.17 0.66
C PRO A 142 -17.48 -0.66 -0.20
N ASP A 143 -18.66 -0.79 0.38
CA ASP A 143 -19.90 -0.93 -0.38
C ASP A 143 -20.33 0.43 -1.01
N GLY A 144 -21.49 0.48 -1.65
CA GLY A 144 -21.97 1.71 -2.30
C GLY A 144 -22.24 2.86 -1.33
N ASP A 145 -22.81 2.56 -0.16
CA ASP A 145 -23.15 3.56 0.85
C ASP A 145 -21.88 4.07 1.54
N ASP A 146 -20.95 3.17 1.84
CA ASP A 146 -19.63 3.51 2.36
C ASP A 146 -18.83 4.37 1.37
N LEU A 147 -18.80 3.99 0.08
CA LEU A 147 -18.09 4.75 -0.94
C LEU A 147 -18.71 6.14 -1.12
N SER A 148 -20.05 6.24 -1.12
CA SER A 148 -20.74 7.52 -1.19
C SER A 148 -20.41 8.42 0.00
N ARG A 149 -20.34 7.86 1.21
CA ARG A 149 -19.93 8.59 2.41
C ARG A 149 -18.48 9.06 2.31
N MET A 150 -17.58 8.17 1.90
CA MET A 150 -16.17 8.50 1.71
C MET A 150 -15.98 9.64 0.70
N ILE A 151 -16.74 9.66 -0.40
CA ILE A 151 -16.68 10.76 -1.38
C ILE A 151 -17.15 12.08 -0.75
N GLY A 152 -18.26 12.06 0.01
CA GLY A 152 -18.72 13.25 0.74
C GLY A 152 -17.68 13.77 1.74
N ASP A 153 -17.08 12.86 2.52
CA ASP A 153 -16.02 13.19 3.46
C ASP A 153 -14.76 13.74 2.77
N ALA A 154 -14.41 13.19 1.61
CA ALA A 154 -13.29 13.68 0.82
C ALA A 154 -13.54 15.10 0.29
N GLU A 155 -14.77 15.41 -0.13
CA GLU A 155 -15.18 16.75 -0.54
C GLU A 155 -15.07 17.76 0.61
N ASP A 156 -15.53 17.41 1.80
CA ASP A 156 -15.39 18.24 3.01
C ASP A 156 -13.90 18.47 3.34
N THR A 157 -13.09 17.41 3.31
CA THR A 157 -11.65 17.53 3.57
C THR A 157 -10.96 18.40 2.52
N ARG A 158 -11.35 18.30 1.24
CA ARG A 158 -10.82 19.15 0.17
C ARG A 158 -11.20 20.62 0.38
N MET A 159 -12.41 20.89 0.85
CA MET A 159 -12.84 22.24 1.25
C MET A 159 -11.99 22.76 2.42
N TRP A 160 -11.74 21.96 3.44
CA TRP A 160 -10.91 22.36 4.58
C TRP A 160 -9.46 22.62 4.21
N ILE A 161 -8.87 21.85 3.29
CA ILE A 161 -7.52 22.16 2.75
C ILE A 161 -7.47 23.58 2.16
N ARG A 162 -8.55 24.01 1.49
CA ARG A 162 -8.65 25.35 0.89
C ARG A 162 -8.94 26.44 1.92
N GLN A 163 -9.70 26.12 2.97
CA GLN A 163 -10.10 27.05 4.02
C GLN A 163 -8.98 27.31 5.04
N PHE A 164 -8.18 26.28 5.35
CA PHE A 164 -7.13 26.32 6.37
C PHE A 164 -5.72 26.10 5.79
N PRO A 165 -5.32 26.81 4.72
CA PRO A 165 -4.04 26.57 4.04
C PRO A 165 -2.82 26.98 4.87
N ASP A 166 -3.01 27.73 5.96
CA ASP A 166 -1.96 28.20 6.87
C ASP A 166 -2.21 27.75 8.33
N HIS A 167 -3.24 26.92 8.56
CA HIS A 167 -3.70 26.53 9.90
C HIS A 167 -3.79 24.99 10.07
N PRO A 168 -2.65 24.27 10.11
CA PRO A 168 -2.59 22.82 10.23
C PRO A 168 -3.29 22.23 11.44
N LYS A 169 -3.21 22.89 12.59
CA LYS A 169 -3.92 22.43 13.79
C LYS A 169 -5.44 22.48 13.59
N GLU A 170 -5.95 23.56 13.00
CA GLU A 170 -7.39 23.71 12.74
C GLU A 170 -7.89 22.70 11.69
N PHE A 171 -7.12 22.50 10.61
CA PHE A 171 -7.42 21.48 9.60
C PHE A 171 -7.52 20.07 10.20
N VAL A 172 -6.51 19.67 10.98
CA VAL A 172 -6.48 18.35 11.62
C VAL A 172 -7.65 18.21 12.60
N GLU A 173 -7.97 19.27 13.35
CA GLU A 173 -9.06 19.29 14.32
C GLU A 173 -10.42 19.09 13.64
N GLN A 174 -10.68 19.72 12.48
CA GLN A 174 -11.94 19.51 11.74
C GLN A 174 -12.16 18.05 11.32
N ILE A 175 -11.09 17.39 10.85
CA ILE A 175 -11.16 15.97 10.48
C ILE A 175 -11.34 15.11 11.74
N ALA A 176 -10.64 15.45 12.82
CA ALA A 176 -10.76 14.76 14.09
C ALA A 176 -12.19 14.86 14.66
N ASP A 177 -12.79 16.05 14.66
CA ASP A 177 -14.17 16.31 15.07
C ASP A 177 -15.15 15.40 14.33
N ARG A 178 -15.06 15.37 12.99
CA ARG A 178 -15.87 14.46 12.17
C ARG A 178 -15.71 13.00 12.59
N ASN A 179 -14.48 12.59 12.91
CA ASN A 179 -14.16 11.20 13.21
C ASN A 179 -14.51 10.80 14.66
N ARG A 180 -14.56 11.72 15.62
CA ARG A 180 -14.93 11.47 17.03
C ARG A 180 -16.30 10.82 17.19
N GLU A 181 -17.24 11.17 16.32
CA GLU A 181 -18.61 10.64 16.32
C GLU A 181 -18.70 9.21 15.79
N ARG A 182 -17.73 8.79 14.98
CA ARG A 182 -17.75 7.51 14.26
C ARG A 182 -17.02 6.40 14.99
N VAL A 183 -16.12 6.76 15.90
CA VAL A 183 -15.28 5.81 16.62
C VAL A 183 -15.83 5.51 18.02
N THR A 184 -15.58 4.28 18.49
CA THR A 184 -15.93 3.88 19.86
C THR A 184 -15.11 4.66 20.90
N ARG A 185 -15.51 4.60 22.18
CA ARG A 185 -14.83 5.28 23.28
C ARG A 185 -13.32 5.04 23.33
N ILE A 186 -12.86 3.80 23.13
CA ILE A 186 -11.43 3.46 23.20
C ILE A 186 -10.66 4.17 22.09
N TRP A 187 -11.19 4.13 20.87
CA TRP A 187 -10.60 4.78 19.70
C TRP A 187 -10.66 6.30 19.76
N ARG A 188 -11.70 6.86 20.40
CA ARG A 188 -11.80 8.31 20.67
C ARG A 188 -10.71 8.79 21.62
N LEU A 189 -10.50 8.07 22.73
CA LEU A 189 -9.43 8.38 23.68
C LEU A 189 -8.05 8.29 23.00
N GLU A 190 -7.86 7.32 22.13
CA GLU A 190 -6.60 7.20 21.38
C GLU A 190 -6.43 8.37 20.40
N LEU A 191 -7.48 8.76 19.67
CA LEU A 191 -7.45 9.94 18.80
C LEU A 191 -7.09 11.21 19.58
N GLU A 192 -7.74 11.47 20.72
CA GLU A 192 -7.47 12.61 21.59
C GLU A 192 -6.00 12.63 22.06
N ARG A 193 -5.49 11.47 22.49
CA ARG A 193 -4.10 11.33 22.92
C ARG A 193 -3.10 11.66 21.80
N GLN A 194 -3.39 11.29 20.55
CA GLN A 194 -2.53 11.63 19.42
C GLN A 194 -2.58 13.12 19.06
N LEU A 195 -3.74 13.75 19.22
CA LEU A 195 -3.89 15.20 19.04
C LEU A 195 -3.11 15.98 20.09
N GLU A 196 -3.08 15.52 21.35
CA GLU A 196 -2.26 16.11 22.41
C GLU A 196 -0.75 16.00 22.11
N VAL A 197 -0.30 14.85 21.60
CA VAL A 197 1.10 14.67 21.16
C VAL A 197 1.44 15.62 20.01
N LEU A 198 0.52 15.81 19.06
CA LEU A 198 0.70 16.75 17.95
C LEU A 198 0.77 18.21 18.46
N ALA A 199 -0.10 18.57 19.40
CA ALA A 199 -0.14 19.92 19.98
C ALA A 199 1.16 20.26 20.72
N THR A 200 1.71 19.32 21.48
CA THR A 200 2.95 19.48 22.26
C THR A 200 4.23 19.41 21.43
N ALA A 201 4.21 18.72 20.29
CA ALA A 201 5.34 18.68 19.34
C ALA A 201 5.47 19.97 18.51
N SER A 202 4.51 20.90 18.60
CA SER A 202 4.31 22.00 17.65
C SER A 202 4.47 23.39 18.28
N ASP A 203 5.38 23.55 19.26
CA ASP A 203 5.80 24.86 19.78
C ASP A 203 6.98 25.47 19.00
N GLU A 204 7.69 24.68 18.17
CA GLU A 204 8.84 25.16 17.36
C GLU A 204 8.67 25.06 15.83
N ALA A 205 7.59 24.45 15.34
CA ALA A 205 7.29 24.36 13.90
C ALA A 205 6.23 25.39 13.51
N GLU A 206 6.63 26.66 13.40
CA GLU A 206 5.85 27.61 12.61
C GLU A 206 5.92 27.18 11.14
N GLN A 207 4.75 26.92 10.56
CA GLN A 207 4.48 26.44 9.19
C GLN A 207 4.59 24.93 9.02
N PRO A 208 3.54 24.24 8.52
CA PRO A 208 3.48 24.07 7.06
C PRO A 208 2.09 23.77 6.47
N PHE A 209 1.86 24.26 5.24
CA PHE A 209 0.87 23.70 4.30
C PHE A 209 1.00 24.27 2.88
N LYS A 210 1.69 25.41 2.71
CA LYS A 210 2.02 25.92 1.37
C LYS A 210 2.87 24.95 0.56
N ASP A 211 3.72 24.16 1.22
CA ASP A 211 4.56 23.14 0.58
C ASP A 211 4.09 21.72 0.95
N SER A 212 3.24 21.14 0.10
CA SER A 212 2.83 19.73 0.15
C SER A 212 4.02 18.74 0.31
N PRO A 213 5.21 18.98 -0.28
CA PRO A 213 6.39 18.14 -0.02
C PRO A 213 6.82 18.12 1.45
N THR A 214 6.93 19.28 2.10
CA THR A 214 7.39 19.42 3.50
C THR A 214 6.43 18.74 4.47
N LEU A 215 5.12 18.95 4.29
CA LEU A 215 4.09 18.24 5.06
C LEU A 215 4.23 16.72 4.92
N THR A 216 4.44 16.24 3.70
CA THR A 216 4.53 14.80 3.43
C THR A 216 5.76 14.19 4.12
N GLU A 217 6.88 14.89 4.14
CA GLU A 217 8.10 14.45 4.82
C GLU A 217 7.92 14.34 6.34
N GLU A 218 7.28 15.34 6.96
CA GLU A 218 6.95 15.31 8.39
C GLU A 218 6.02 14.13 8.73
N ILE A 219 4.98 13.92 7.90
CA ILE A 219 4.04 12.80 8.06
C ILE A 219 4.78 11.46 7.94
N VAL A 220 5.66 11.28 6.95
CA VAL A 220 6.45 10.04 6.78
C VAL A 220 7.26 9.72 8.05
N VAL A 221 7.87 10.73 8.67
CA VAL A 221 8.65 10.54 9.91
C VAL A 221 7.76 10.11 11.09
N ARG A 222 6.56 10.70 11.20
CA ARG A 222 5.60 10.48 12.30
C ARG A 222 4.63 9.33 12.09
N LEU A 223 4.53 8.79 10.88
CA LEU A 223 3.58 7.76 10.54
C LEU A 223 3.91 6.42 11.23
N GLY A 224 5.19 6.04 11.25
CA GLY A 224 5.64 4.80 11.88
C GLY A 224 5.25 4.64 13.37
N PRO A 225 5.59 5.57 14.28
CA PRO A 225 5.26 5.47 15.70
C PRO A 225 3.75 5.59 15.96
N LEU A 226 3.05 6.46 15.22
CA LEU A 226 1.59 6.54 15.27
C LEU A 226 0.97 5.18 14.91
N ALA A 227 1.36 4.62 13.76
CA ALA A 227 0.82 3.37 13.26
C ALA A 227 1.11 2.17 14.18
N ASP A 228 2.32 2.05 14.74
CA ASP A 228 2.66 0.99 15.69
C ASP A 228 1.73 1.02 16.91
N GLN A 229 1.46 2.21 17.42
CA GLN A 229 0.60 2.34 18.57
C GLN A 229 -0.87 2.03 18.25
N LEU A 230 -1.38 2.55 17.13
CA LEU A 230 -2.74 2.25 16.68
C LEU A 230 -2.90 0.75 16.36
N GLN A 231 -1.85 0.09 15.86
CA GLN A 231 -1.84 -1.34 15.59
C GLN A 231 -2.01 -2.16 16.88
N ASN A 232 -1.36 -1.75 17.98
CA ASN A 232 -1.50 -2.41 19.27
C ASN A 232 -2.92 -2.29 19.85
N VAL A 233 -3.56 -1.12 19.68
CA VAL A 233 -4.98 -0.92 20.06
C VAL A 233 -5.88 -1.76 19.17
N TYR A 234 -5.62 -1.76 17.86
CA TYR A 234 -6.38 -2.52 16.88
C TYR A 234 -6.39 -4.01 17.17
N LEU A 235 -5.22 -4.62 17.41
CA LEU A 235 -5.13 -6.05 17.69
C LEU A 235 -5.94 -6.44 18.94
N LYS A 236 -5.92 -5.63 20.00
CA LYS A 236 -6.74 -5.88 21.20
C LYS A 236 -8.23 -5.71 20.91
N ASP A 237 -8.61 -4.69 20.15
CA ASP A 237 -10.00 -4.45 19.76
C ASP A 237 -10.58 -5.60 18.93
N VAL A 238 -9.85 -6.10 17.93
CA VAL A 238 -10.32 -7.23 17.11
C VAL A 238 -10.34 -8.55 17.86
N GLN A 239 -9.42 -8.76 18.81
CA GLN A 239 -9.49 -9.90 19.74
C GLN A 239 -10.79 -9.88 20.55
N MET A 240 -11.20 -8.71 21.05
CA MET A 240 -12.46 -8.56 21.79
C MET A 240 -13.70 -8.65 20.91
N ARG A 241 -13.71 -8.00 19.74
CA ARG A 241 -14.87 -7.96 18.83
C ARG A 241 -15.13 -9.29 18.12
N PHE A 242 -14.08 -10.00 17.73
CA PHE A 242 -14.17 -11.20 16.89
C PHE A 242 -13.66 -12.47 17.56
N GLY A 243 -13.20 -12.41 18.82
CA GLY A 243 -12.77 -13.59 19.58
C GLY A 243 -11.49 -14.24 19.05
N LEU A 244 -10.59 -13.46 18.46
CA LEU A 244 -9.32 -13.96 17.92
C LEU A 244 -8.36 -14.29 19.08
N THR A 245 -7.85 -15.51 19.16
CA THR A 245 -6.99 -15.95 20.29
C THR A 245 -5.73 -16.68 19.85
N GLU A 246 -5.74 -17.29 18.67
CA GLU A 246 -4.64 -18.10 18.15
C GLU A 246 -3.87 -17.38 17.03
N LYS A 247 -2.64 -17.83 16.76
CA LYS A 247 -1.84 -17.29 15.63
C LYS A 247 -2.51 -17.56 14.26
N SER A 248 -3.25 -18.67 14.15
CA SER A 248 -4.07 -19.04 12.98
C SER A 248 -5.20 -18.05 12.72
N ASP A 249 -5.67 -17.32 13.75
CA ASP A 249 -6.74 -16.33 13.62
C ASP A 249 -6.28 -15.07 12.87
N LEU A 250 -4.98 -14.87 12.67
CA LEU A 250 -4.47 -13.76 11.85
C LEU A 250 -4.95 -13.89 10.40
N ASP A 251 -5.02 -15.09 9.83
CA ASP A 251 -5.54 -15.30 8.47
C ASP A 251 -7.05 -14.99 8.40
N ARG A 252 -7.80 -15.32 9.45
CA ARG A 252 -9.22 -14.95 9.58
C ARG A 252 -9.39 -13.44 9.68
N LEU A 253 -8.52 -12.75 10.42
CA LEU A 253 -8.52 -11.30 10.50
C LEU A 253 -8.34 -10.67 9.12
N VAL A 254 -7.46 -11.20 8.28
CA VAL A 254 -7.31 -10.69 6.89
C VAL A 254 -8.61 -10.78 6.10
N VAL A 255 -9.35 -11.87 6.26
CA VAL A 255 -10.66 -12.04 5.59
C VAL A 255 -11.66 -11.04 6.14
N LEU A 256 -11.71 -10.81 7.46
CA LEU A 256 -12.58 -9.80 8.06
C LEU A 256 -12.22 -8.38 7.58
N GLU A 257 -10.93 -8.08 7.44
CA GLU A 257 -10.41 -6.81 6.93
C GLU A 257 -10.79 -6.52 5.47
N GLN A 258 -11.32 -7.50 4.73
CA GLN A 258 -11.90 -7.24 3.41
C GLN A 258 -13.15 -6.37 3.48
N HIS A 259 -13.83 -6.33 4.65
CA HIS A 259 -14.95 -5.43 4.90
C HIS A 259 -14.47 -4.11 5.54
N SER A 260 -14.87 -2.98 4.93
CA SER A 260 -14.64 -1.60 5.37
C SER A 260 -14.82 -1.36 6.88
N ALA A 261 -15.92 -1.84 7.45
CA ALA A 261 -16.28 -1.65 8.86
C ALA A 261 -15.29 -2.29 9.85
N THR A 262 -14.55 -3.32 9.46
CA THR A 262 -13.67 -4.06 10.38
C THR A 262 -12.58 -3.18 10.96
N ARG A 263 -11.94 -2.37 10.11
CA ARG A 263 -10.82 -1.48 10.49
C ARG A 263 -11.17 0.00 10.35
N MET A 264 -12.45 0.33 10.19
CA MET A 264 -12.96 1.71 10.19
C MET A 264 -12.47 2.52 11.39
N PRO A 265 -12.53 2.03 12.66
CA PRO A 265 -12.07 2.84 13.78
C PRO A 265 -10.59 3.23 13.69
N TRP A 266 -9.74 2.32 13.23
CA TRP A 266 -8.32 2.59 12.98
C TRP A 266 -8.13 3.61 11.85
N ALA A 267 -8.87 3.46 10.75
CA ALA A 267 -8.82 4.38 9.60
C ALA A 267 -9.29 5.80 9.99
N SER A 268 -10.36 5.91 10.76
CA SER A 268 -10.86 7.19 11.28
C SER A 268 -9.91 7.84 12.29
N THR A 269 -9.16 7.05 13.07
CA THR A 269 -8.15 7.59 13.99
C THR A 269 -6.88 8.05 13.27
N ILE A 270 -6.42 7.34 12.23
CA ILE A 270 -5.20 7.73 11.49
C ILE A 270 -5.45 8.84 10.46
N GLY A 271 -6.68 8.93 9.93
CA GLY A 271 -7.08 9.85 8.86
C GLY A 271 -6.62 11.30 9.04
N PRO A 272 -6.85 11.96 10.20
CA PRO A 272 -6.43 13.34 10.43
C PRO A 272 -4.93 13.58 10.25
N PHE A 273 -4.09 12.55 10.47
CA PHE A 273 -2.63 12.65 10.45
C PHE A 273 -2.00 12.31 9.08
N VAL A 274 -2.79 11.78 8.15
CA VAL A 274 -2.34 11.47 6.77
C VAL A 274 -3.04 12.34 5.73
N ALA A 275 -4.14 13.00 6.08
CA ALA A 275 -4.85 13.91 5.19
C ALA A 275 -3.95 15.06 4.72
N GLY A 276 -4.07 15.43 3.45
CA GLY A 276 -3.24 16.43 2.78
C GLY A 276 -1.87 15.93 2.29
N ALA A 277 -1.39 14.78 2.77
CA ALA A 277 -0.12 14.20 2.32
C ALA A 277 -0.17 13.73 0.87
N ASP A 278 0.95 13.78 0.16
CA ASP A 278 1.06 13.21 -1.19
C ASP A 278 1.06 11.67 -1.13
N LEU A 279 -0.03 11.05 -1.58
CA LEU A 279 -0.20 9.60 -1.62
C LEU A 279 0.92 8.92 -2.41
N ARG A 280 1.49 9.58 -3.43
CA ARG A 280 2.56 9.00 -4.28
C ARG A 280 3.83 8.75 -3.49
N LYS A 281 4.07 9.52 -2.42
CA LYS A 281 5.19 9.31 -1.49
C LYS A 281 4.83 8.38 -0.34
N LEU A 282 3.54 8.30 0.02
CA LEU A 282 3.07 7.62 1.24
C LEU A 282 2.53 6.21 1.03
N TYR A 283 2.15 5.84 -0.20
CA TYR A 283 1.36 4.63 -0.44
C TYR A 283 2.06 3.34 0.00
N VAL A 284 3.38 3.24 -0.16
CA VAL A 284 4.16 2.06 0.27
C VAL A 284 4.06 1.92 1.78
N ASP A 285 4.38 2.99 2.51
CA ASP A 285 4.38 2.99 3.97
C ASP A 285 2.97 2.69 4.54
N LEU A 286 1.93 3.33 4.01
CA LEU A 286 0.54 3.04 4.40
C LEU A 286 0.18 1.57 4.12
N THR A 287 0.55 1.06 2.95
CA THR A 287 0.29 -0.33 2.58
C THR A 287 0.99 -1.30 3.53
N GLU A 288 2.25 -1.06 3.84
CA GLU A 288 3.04 -1.90 4.73
C GLU A 288 2.52 -1.87 6.17
N ILE A 289 2.02 -0.71 6.63
CA ILE A 289 1.34 -0.57 7.92
C ILE A 289 0.05 -1.38 7.95
N ILE A 290 -0.83 -1.17 6.97
CA ILE A 290 -2.16 -1.78 6.93
C ILE A 290 -2.03 -3.31 6.81
N TRP A 291 -1.15 -3.79 5.94
CA TRP A 291 -0.99 -5.23 5.69
C TRP A 291 0.04 -5.92 6.58
N SER A 292 0.83 -5.16 7.33
CA SER A 292 1.94 -5.63 8.18
C SER A 292 2.92 -6.54 7.41
N ARG A 293 3.22 -6.20 6.16
CA ARG A 293 4.08 -6.96 5.24
C ARG A 293 4.70 -6.03 4.21
N SER A 294 5.71 -6.49 3.49
CA SER A 294 6.30 -5.71 2.39
C SER A 294 5.32 -5.52 1.24
N ALA A 295 5.34 -4.32 0.67
CA ALA A 295 4.60 -3.98 -0.54
C ALA A 295 5.55 -3.91 -1.76
N MET A 296 4.98 -4.10 -2.94
CA MET A 296 5.67 -3.86 -4.20
C MET A 296 5.46 -2.40 -4.62
N GLN A 297 6.53 -1.72 -5.03
CA GLN A 297 6.42 -0.39 -5.62
C GLN A 297 5.78 -0.48 -7.01
N ILE A 298 4.89 0.46 -7.32
CA ILE A 298 4.34 0.62 -8.67
C ILE A 298 5.45 1.19 -9.56
N ALA A 299 5.61 0.64 -10.77
CA ALA A 299 6.45 1.31 -11.74
C ALA A 299 5.80 2.60 -12.24
N VAL A 300 6.52 3.71 -12.13
CA VAL A 300 6.08 4.97 -12.74
C VAL A 300 6.17 4.80 -14.28
N PRO A 301 5.10 5.10 -15.03
CA PRO A 301 5.13 5.08 -16.49
C PRO A 301 6.28 5.94 -17.02
N GLY A 302 7.21 5.35 -17.78
CA GLY A 302 8.39 6.02 -18.34
C GLY A 302 9.73 5.65 -17.70
N GLU A 303 9.77 5.15 -16.45
CA GLU A 303 11.02 4.74 -15.78
C GLU A 303 11.60 3.41 -16.31
N LEU A 304 10.75 2.50 -16.79
CA LEU A 304 11.17 1.14 -17.15
C LEU A 304 12.04 1.07 -18.43
N ALA A 305 12.02 2.11 -19.26
CA ALA A 305 12.68 2.14 -20.56
C ALA A 305 13.92 3.05 -20.52
N GLY A 306 14.92 2.69 -19.71
CA GLY A 306 16.21 3.40 -19.74
C GLY A 306 16.98 3.42 -18.42
N GLU A 307 16.37 3.01 -17.30
CA GLU A 307 17.11 2.93 -16.04
C GLU A 307 18.25 1.90 -16.12
N PRO A 308 19.50 2.30 -15.80
CA PRO A 308 20.60 1.36 -15.65
C PRO A 308 20.23 0.32 -14.59
N ASP A 309 20.58 -0.93 -14.83
CA ASP A 309 20.34 -2.01 -13.88
C ASP A 309 21.41 -1.92 -12.79
N VAL A 310 21.24 -0.97 -11.87
CA VAL A 310 22.23 -0.66 -10.82
C VAL A 310 22.64 -1.92 -10.06
N VAL A 311 21.72 -2.86 -9.84
CA VAL A 311 22.01 -4.13 -9.18
C VAL A 311 22.86 -5.03 -10.07
N ALA A 312 22.50 -5.22 -11.34
CA ALA A 312 23.32 -6.02 -12.25
C ALA A 312 24.71 -5.43 -12.48
N ASP A 313 24.79 -4.11 -12.64
CA ASP A 313 26.04 -3.38 -12.83
C ASP A 313 26.94 -3.51 -11.59
N TRP A 314 26.39 -3.31 -10.39
CA TRP A 314 27.12 -3.49 -9.13
C TRP A 314 27.61 -4.92 -8.93
N VAL A 315 26.78 -5.92 -9.25
CA VAL A 315 27.17 -7.34 -9.18
C VAL A 315 28.27 -7.65 -10.19
N SER A 316 28.22 -7.07 -11.39
CA SER A 316 29.25 -7.28 -12.43
C SER A 316 30.62 -6.71 -12.08
N GLN A 317 30.65 -5.72 -11.18
CA GLN A 317 31.89 -5.15 -10.65
C GLN A 317 32.53 -6.02 -9.56
N GLN A 318 31.80 -7.00 -9.02
CA GLN A 318 32.35 -7.96 -8.07
C GLN A 318 33.10 -9.06 -8.83
N ASP A 319 34.14 -9.61 -8.21
CA ASP A 319 34.77 -10.82 -8.75
C ASP A 319 33.73 -11.93 -8.89
N ALA A 320 33.76 -12.67 -10.00
CA ALA A 320 32.74 -13.67 -10.30
C ALA A 320 32.60 -14.77 -9.23
N GLN A 321 33.64 -14.97 -8.42
CA GLN A 321 33.72 -15.94 -7.32
C GLN A 321 33.64 -15.27 -5.94
N ALA A 322 33.57 -13.93 -5.85
CA ALA A 322 33.47 -13.26 -4.57
C ALA A 322 32.06 -13.42 -3.98
N ALA A 323 32.04 -13.63 -2.67
CA ALA A 323 30.81 -13.58 -1.90
C ALA A 323 30.36 -12.13 -1.70
N PHE A 324 29.05 -11.91 -1.68
CA PHE A 324 28.46 -10.60 -1.43
C PHE A 324 27.09 -10.76 -0.79
N THR A 325 26.56 -9.67 -0.26
CA THR A 325 25.27 -9.66 0.42
C THR A 325 24.38 -8.55 -0.12
N PHE A 326 23.09 -8.87 -0.30
CA PHE A 326 22.06 -7.84 -0.45
C PHE A 326 21.38 -7.60 0.87
N GLU A 327 21.26 -6.34 1.27
CA GLU A 327 20.43 -5.92 2.39
C GLU A 327 19.03 -5.55 1.89
N LEU A 328 18.02 -6.24 2.41
CA LEU A 328 16.62 -5.98 2.09
C LEU A 328 16.06 -4.97 3.08
N THR A 329 15.25 -4.04 2.59
CA THR A 329 14.58 -3.09 3.45
C THR A 329 13.34 -3.74 4.07
N PRO A 330 13.24 -3.85 5.42
CA PRO A 330 12.07 -4.43 6.05
C PRO A 330 10.84 -3.51 5.99
N PRO A 331 9.63 -4.06 6.16
CA PRO A 331 8.40 -3.27 6.24
C PRO A 331 8.47 -2.20 7.33
N LEU A 332 7.77 -1.07 7.14
CA LEU A 332 7.86 0.08 8.05
C LEU A 332 7.65 -0.26 9.54
N LEU A 333 6.60 -1.02 9.89
CA LEU A 333 6.36 -1.41 11.30
C LEU A 333 7.44 -2.37 11.83
N SER A 334 7.97 -3.24 10.96
CA SER A 334 9.07 -4.15 11.32
C SER A 334 10.39 -3.43 11.59
N ARG A 335 10.59 -2.22 11.03
CA ARG A 335 11.76 -1.37 11.34
C ARG A 335 11.77 -0.88 12.79
N ARG A 336 10.59 -0.68 13.39
CA ARG A 336 10.45 -0.02 14.71
C ARG A 336 10.25 -0.96 15.88
N GLY A 337 9.64 -2.12 15.69
CA GLY A 337 9.37 -3.09 16.76
C GLY A 337 10.61 -3.75 17.39
N GLY A 338 11.83 -3.26 17.07
CA GLY A 338 13.04 -4.07 17.09
C GLY A 338 12.94 -5.15 16.02
N ALA A 339 14.03 -5.43 15.30
CA ALA A 339 14.09 -6.67 14.55
C ALA A 339 13.65 -7.79 15.50
N GLN A 340 12.62 -8.58 15.15
CA GLN A 340 12.14 -9.72 15.94
C GLN A 340 13.17 -10.86 15.88
N ARG A 341 14.43 -10.52 16.17
CA ARG A 341 15.54 -11.40 16.42
C ARG A 341 15.08 -12.34 17.51
N ILE A 342 15.03 -13.63 17.20
CA ILE A 342 14.78 -14.63 18.24
C ILE A 342 15.77 -14.38 19.39
N PRO A 343 15.29 -14.26 20.64
CA PRO A 343 16.18 -14.16 21.79
C PRO A 343 17.12 -15.37 21.80
N VAL A 344 18.42 -15.14 21.73
CA VAL A 344 19.44 -16.21 21.64
C VAL A 344 19.72 -16.86 23.01
N SER A 345 18.81 -16.69 23.97
CA SER A 345 19.02 -16.99 25.40
C SER A 345 19.24 -18.47 25.72
N GLU A 346 18.95 -19.41 24.81
CA GLU A 346 19.26 -20.83 25.01
C GLU A 346 20.39 -21.39 24.11
N VAL A 347 20.63 -20.83 22.92
CA VAL A 347 21.67 -21.31 21.97
C VAL A 347 23.06 -20.79 22.34
N ALA A 348 23.14 -19.65 23.04
CA ALA A 348 24.39 -19.03 23.47
C ALA A 348 25.26 -19.92 24.37
N ARG A 349 24.69 -20.94 25.02
CA ARG A 349 25.41 -21.80 25.98
C ARG A 349 26.47 -22.72 25.36
N ARG A 350 26.44 -23.00 24.05
CA ARG A 350 27.43 -23.89 23.39
C ARG A 350 28.44 -23.19 22.49
N HIS A 351 28.12 -22.05 21.87
CA HIS A 351 29.00 -21.40 20.89
C HIS A 351 29.19 -19.88 21.05
N ARG A 352 28.46 -19.21 21.96
CA ARG A 352 28.50 -17.74 22.17
C ARG A 352 28.24 -16.86 20.92
N LEU A 353 27.80 -17.42 19.79
CA LEU A 353 27.52 -16.66 18.58
C LEU A 353 26.11 -16.06 18.64
N GLY A 354 26.04 -14.73 18.65
CA GLY A 354 24.84 -13.93 18.66
C GLY A 354 24.57 -13.24 17.32
N TRP A 355 23.59 -12.34 17.34
CA TRP A 355 23.24 -11.54 16.17
C TRP A 355 24.31 -10.51 15.82
N ASP A 356 24.97 -9.95 16.83
CA ASP A 356 26.06 -8.98 16.63
C ASP A 356 27.26 -9.63 15.94
N ASP A 357 27.56 -10.90 16.25
CA ASP A 357 28.57 -11.67 15.51
C ASP A 357 28.17 -11.87 14.05
N LEU A 358 26.88 -12.14 13.78
CA LEU A 358 26.40 -12.27 12.39
C LEU A 358 26.48 -10.95 11.63
N ASP A 359 26.09 -9.84 12.26
CA ASP A 359 26.18 -8.53 11.65
C ASP A 359 27.65 -8.20 11.30
N ALA A 360 28.59 -8.47 12.21
CA ALA A 360 30.03 -8.27 11.96
C ALA A 360 30.54 -9.09 10.76
N GLU A 361 30.13 -10.36 10.65
CA GLU A 361 30.55 -11.23 9.54
C GLU A 361 29.93 -10.80 8.19
N ILE A 362 28.73 -10.21 8.22
CA ILE A 362 28.09 -9.65 7.02
C ILE A 362 28.80 -8.36 6.60
N GLU A 363 29.16 -7.49 7.55
CA GLU A 363 29.86 -6.22 7.31
C GLU A 363 31.24 -6.38 6.66
N GLU A 364 31.88 -7.55 6.81
CA GLU A 364 33.14 -7.87 6.12
C GLU A 364 32.96 -8.12 4.61
N LEU A 365 31.74 -8.32 4.14
CA LEU A 365 31.43 -8.60 2.73
C LEU A 365 31.02 -7.31 1.99
N PRO A 366 31.15 -7.27 0.65
CA PRO A 366 30.47 -6.26 -0.15
C PRO A 366 28.95 -6.33 0.07
N ILE A 367 28.35 -5.22 0.53
CA ILE A 367 26.91 -5.11 0.77
C ILE A 367 26.30 -4.09 -0.18
N LEU A 368 25.19 -4.46 -0.82
CA LEU A 368 24.32 -3.53 -1.53
C LEU A 368 22.92 -3.55 -0.91
N ARG A 369 22.40 -2.39 -0.52
CA ARG A 369 21.01 -2.26 -0.14
C ARG A 369 20.12 -2.23 -1.38
N VAL A 370 19.13 -3.11 -1.42
CA VAL A 370 18.25 -3.27 -2.59
C VAL A 370 16.78 -3.14 -2.22
N SER A 371 16.00 -2.52 -3.11
CA SER A 371 14.55 -2.51 -3.00
C SER A 371 13.96 -3.84 -3.49
N ASN A 372 12.71 -4.14 -3.12
CA ASN A 372 11.97 -5.28 -3.68
C ASN A 372 11.86 -5.18 -5.21
N ARG A 373 11.70 -3.95 -5.74
CA ARG A 373 11.60 -3.69 -7.18
C ARG A 373 12.88 -4.07 -7.90
N ASP A 374 14.02 -3.61 -7.39
CA ASP A 374 15.32 -3.86 -8.04
C ASP A 374 15.72 -5.33 -7.95
N LEU A 375 15.48 -5.95 -6.80
CA LEU A 375 15.68 -7.39 -6.64
C LEU A 375 14.81 -8.20 -7.61
N ALA A 376 13.53 -7.86 -7.75
CA ALA A 376 12.64 -8.54 -8.69
C ALA A 376 13.09 -8.35 -10.15
N LYS A 377 13.48 -7.13 -10.54
CA LYS A 377 14.03 -6.83 -11.87
C LYS A 377 15.26 -7.71 -12.15
N TRP A 378 16.21 -7.73 -11.22
CA TRP A 378 17.45 -8.50 -11.34
C TRP A 378 17.21 -10.01 -11.44
N LEU A 379 16.31 -10.55 -10.61
CA LEU A 379 15.95 -11.98 -10.64
C LEU A 379 15.26 -12.36 -11.97
N ILE A 380 14.35 -11.53 -12.48
CA ILE A 380 13.62 -11.78 -13.73
C ILE A 380 14.55 -11.69 -14.94
N ARG A 381 15.32 -10.61 -15.06
CA ARG A 381 16.24 -10.38 -16.19
C ARG A 381 17.31 -11.47 -16.28
N GLY A 382 17.88 -11.85 -15.14
CA GLY A 382 18.86 -12.92 -15.06
C GLY A 382 18.28 -14.34 -15.11
N GLN A 383 16.95 -14.51 -15.27
CA GLN A 383 16.26 -15.80 -15.20
C GLN A 383 16.63 -16.63 -13.96
N ARG A 384 16.90 -15.95 -12.84
CA ARG A 384 17.37 -16.55 -11.60
C ARG A 384 16.24 -17.31 -10.90
N ARG A 385 16.59 -18.21 -9.99
CA ARG A 385 15.57 -18.90 -9.19
C ARG A 385 14.85 -17.90 -8.28
N PRO A 386 13.52 -18.06 -8.12
CA PRO A 386 12.76 -17.31 -7.13
C PRO A 386 13.32 -17.46 -5.73
N VAL A 387 13.16 -16.40 -4.93
CA VAL A 387 13.53 -16.34 -3.52
C VAL A 387 12.28 -15.98 -2.74
N ASP A 388 12.06 -16.56 -1.55
CA ASP A 388 10.97 -16.12 -0.68
C ASP A 388 11.52 -15.13 0.34
N ILE A 389 11.17 -13.85 0.23
CA ILE A 389 11.64 -12.81 1.16
C ILE A 389 10.73 -12.66 2.39
N SER A 390 9.63 -13.42 2.44
CA SER A 390 8.54 -13.21 3.41
C SER A 390 8.32 -14.36 4.38
N ARG A 391 8.68 -15.61 4.02
CA ARG A 391 8.39 -16.81 4.83
C ARG A 391 9.65 -17.59 5.23
N PRO A 392 9.71 -18.15 6.46
CA PRO A 392 8.71 -18.07 7.53
C PRO A 392 8.65 -16.71 8.23
N SER A 393 9.70 -15.91 8.09
CA SER A 393 9.76 -14.51 8.50
C SER A 393 10.47 -13.70 7.41
N HIS A 394 10.46 -12.38 7.57
CA HIS A 394 11.16 -11.48 6.67
C HIS A 394 12.64 -11.86 6.53
N ALA A 395 13.14 -11.90 5.29
CA ALA A 395 14.56 -12.01 5.00
C ALA A 395 15.18 -10.62 5.10
N ARG A 396 16.13 -10.44 6.01
CA ARG A 396 16.86 -9.18 6.20
C ARG A 396 18.01 -9.06 5.21
N HIS A 397 18.70 -10.17 4.96
CA HIS A 397 19.80 -10.22 4.00
C HIS A 397 19.64 -11.39 3.04
N LEU A 398 20.18 -11.25 1.82
CA LEU A 398 20.39 -12.35 0.89
C LEU A 398 21.90 -12.50 0.68
N PHE A 399 22.46 -13.58 1.21
CA PHE A 399 23.88 -13.89 1.05
C PHE A 399 24.12 -14.72 -0.21
N PHE A 400 25.10 -14.31 -1.02
CA PHE A 400 25.53 -15.01 -2.22
C PHE A 400 26.97 -15.47 -2.03
N ARG A 401 27.23 -16.75 -2.31
CA ARG A 401 28.60 -17.28 -2.34
C ARG A 401 29.37 -16.81 -3.57
N SER A 402 28.64 -16.60 -4.67
CA SER A 402 29.13 -16.06 -5.93
C SER A 402 27.95 -15.49 -6.71
N ALA A 403 28.23 -14.72 -7.77
CA ALA A 403 27.19 -14.17 -8.64
C ALA A 403 26.37 -15.23 -9.39
N ALA A 404 26.87 -16.46 -9.52
CA ALA A 404 26.17 -17.58 -10.16
C ALA A 404 25.29 -18.37 -9.19
N ASP A 405 25.57 -18.30 -7.89
CA ASP A 405 24.89 -19.09 -6.88
C ASP A 405 23.49 -18.58 -6.54
N HIS A 406 22.69 -19.48 -5.94
CA HIS A 406 21.42 -19.10 -5.35
C HIS A 406 21.63 -18.39 -4.02
N PRO A 407 20.86 -17.33 -3.74
CA PRO A 407 20.97 -16.64 -2.47
C PRO A 407 20.52 -17.53 -1.33
N TYR A 408 21.23 -17.40 -0.22
CA TYR A 408 20.81 -17.87 1.08
C TYR A 408 20.11 -16.73 1.82
N PRO A 409 18.78 -16.81 2.07
CA PRO A 409 18.08 -15.79 2.83
C PRO A 409 18.44 -15.89 4.32
N ILE A 410 18.88 -14.78 4.91
CA ILE A 410 19.15 -14.63 6.34
C ILE A 410 17.96 -13.90 6.94
N ARG A 411 17.28 -14.52 7.92
CA ARG A 411 15.97 -14.06 8.40
C ARG A 411 16.00 -13.74 9.89
N ASP A 412 15.18 -12.76 10.29
CA ASP A 412 15.08 -12.34 11.71
C ASP A 412 14.61 -13.47 12.65
N GLY A 413 13.78 -14.37 12.13
CA GLY A 413 13.24 -15.52 12.85
C GLY A 413 14.14 -16.76 12.87
N GLU A 414 15.43 -16.66 12.53
CA GLU A 414 16.35 -17.81 12.49
C GLU A 414 17.54 -17.62 13.43
N ALA A 415 18.10 -18.71 13.97
CA ALA A 415 19.28 -18.59 14.82
C ALA A 415 20.52 -18.19 13.99
N PRO A 416 21.40 -17.28 14.47
CA PRO A 416 22.50 -16.73 13.67
C PRO A 416 23.67 -17.72 13.46
N GLY A 417 23.91 -18.65 14.39
CA GLY A 417 25.09 -19.54 14.40
C GLY A 417 25.33 -20.37 13.13
N PRO A 418 24.31 -21.06 12.56
CA PRO A 418 24.45 -21.77 11.29
C PRO A 418 24.87 -20.86 10.13
N THR A 419 24.31 -19.66 10.05
CA THR A 419 24.62 -18.66 9.01
C THR A 419 26.04 -18.15 9.15
N ILE A 420 26.49 -17.79 10.35
CA ILE A 420 27.87 -17.38 10.62
C ILE A 420 28.85 -18.48 10.17
N THR A 421 28.57 -19.73 10.53
CA THR A 421 29.42 -20.87 10.15
C THR A 421 29.49 -21.04 8.64
N MET A 422 28.41 -20.74 7.91
CA MET A 422 28.40 -20.78 6.45
C MET A 422 29.24 -19.65 5.85
N ILE A 423 29.09 -18.40 6.32
CA ILE A 423 29.83 -17.24 5.80
C ILE A 423 31.34 -17.46 6.00
N ARG A 424 31.76 -17.82 7.22
CA ARG A 424 33.18 -18.11 7.53
C ARG A 424 33.80 -19.21 6.68
N LYS A 425 33.01 -20.17 6.20
CA LYS A 425 33.48 -21.26 5.34
C LYS A 425 33.72 -20.81 3.90
N VAL A 426 33.08 -19.73 3.47
CA VAL A 426 33.19 -19.17 2.11
C VAL A 426 34.31 -18.15 2.06
N GLN A 427 34.58 -17.45 3.16
CA GLN A 427 35.70 -16.50 3.29
C GLN A 427 37.07 -17.17 3.45
N ARG A 428 37.11 -18.46 3.85
CA ARG A 428 38.34 -19.27 3.95
C ARG A 428 38.60 -19.99 2.65
#